data_AF-A0A5N9EDH0-F1
#
_entry.id   AF-A0A5N9EDH0-F1
#
_cell.length_a   1.000
_cell.length_b   1.000
_cell.length_c   1.000
_cell.angle_alpha   90.00
_cell.angle_beta   90.00
_cell.angle_gamma   90.00
#
_symmetry.space_group_name_H-M   'P 1'
#
loop_
_entity.id
_entity.type
_entity.pdbx_description
1 polymer ?
#
loop_
_entity_poly.entity_id
_entity_poly.type
_entity_poly.pdbx_seq_one_letter_code
_entity_poly.pdbx_strand_id
1 'polypeptide(L)' 'MDISQDALLLMLRRMWTIRNFETKVMEVHSAGEFAGAAHPYIGEEAVAVGACAALNDTDYIAGNHRSHGHPLAKGGS' A
#
# COMPACT_ATOMS: atom_id res chain seq x y z
N MET A 1 -22.08 8.23 3.20
CA MET A 1 -21.80 6.83 2.82
C MET A 1 -21.43 6.13 4.11
N ASP A 2 -22.19 5.12 4.50
CA ASP A 2 -21.89 4.37 5.72
C ASP A 2 -20.97 3.21 5.34
N ILE A 3 -19.78 3.16 5.92
CA ILE A 3 -18.78 2.11 5.66
C ILE A 3 -18.87 1.10 6.79
N SER A 4 -19.02 -0.18 6.47
CA SER A 4 -19.15 -1.21 7.50
C SER A 4 -17.90 -1.26 8.40
N GLN A 5 -18.09 -1.67 9.65
CA GLN A 5 -16.98 -1.83 10.59
C GLN A 5 -15.90 -2.79 10.05
N ASP A 6 -16.30 -3.87 9.38
CA ASP A 6 -15.38 -4.82 8.77
C ASP A 6 -14.56 -4.19 7.64
N ALA A 7 -15.18 -3.36 6.80
CA ALA A 7 -14.48 -2.64 5.75
C ALA A 7 -13.49 -1.63 6.35
N LEU A 8 -13.86 -0.89 7.41
CA LEU A 8 -12.96 0.02 8.12
C LEU A 8 -11.76 -0.72 8.72
N LEU A 9 -11.97 -1.88 9.35
CA LEU A 9 -10.90 -2.70 9.91
C LEU A 9 -9.98 -3.27 8.81
N LEU A 10 -10.54 -3.67 7.67
CA LEU A 10 -9.76 -4.10 6.51
C LEU A 10 -8.89 -2.97 5.95
N MET A 11 -9.47 -1.79 5.76
CA MET A 11 -8.75 -0.61 5.28
C MET A 11 -7.63 -0.21 6.23
N LEU A 12 -7.90 -0.20 7.54
CA LEU A 12 -6.89 0.09 8.56
C LEU A 12 -5.75 -0.94 8.52
N ARG A 13 -6.06 -2.24 8.42
CA ARG A 13 -5.04 -3.29 8.31
C ARG A 13 -4.18 -3.08 7.07
N ARG A 14 -4.78 -2.82 5.91
CA ARG A 14 -4.04 -2.58 4.65
C ARG A 14 -3.14 -1.35 4.75
N MET A 15 -3.60 -0.25 5.35
CA MET A 15 -2.75 0.93 5.56
C MET A 15 -1.54 0.61 6.44
N TRP A 16 -1.74 -0.15 7.52
CA TRP A 16 -0.64 -0.60 8.38
C TRP A 16 0.32 -1.56 7.68
N THR A 17 -0.19 -2.47 6.85
CA THR A 17 0.65 -3.35 6.02
C THR A 17 1.56 -2.53 5.11
N ILE A 18 1.02 -1.53 4.42
CA ILE A 18 1.81 -0.65 3.54
C ILE A 18 2.86 0.11 4.37
N ARG A 19 2.46 0.73 5.49
CA ARG A 19 3.39 1.45 6.37
C ARG A 19 4.55 0.57 6.83
N ASN A 20 4.26 -0.63 7.29
CA ASN A 20 5.26 -1.56 7.82
C ASN A 20 6.19 -2.07 6.71
N PHE A 21 5.62 -2.41 5.55
CA PHE A 21 6.38 -2.80 4.38
C PHE A 21 7.36 -1.69 3.97
N GLU A 22 6.88 -0.46 3.84
CA GLU A 22 7.71 0.67 3.40
C GLU A 22 8.77 1.05 4.43
N THR A 23 8.44 0.98 5.72
CA THR A 23 9.42 1.18 6.78
C THR A 23 10.54 0.15 6.67
N LYS A 24 10.19 -1.12 6.40
CA LYS A 24 11.19 -2.16 6.19
C LYS A 24 12.01 -1.94 4.93
N VAL A 25 11.39 -1.56 3.81
CA VAL A 25 12.10 -1.21 2.57
C VAL A 25 13.13 -0.13 2.84
N MET A 26 12.78 0.92 3.59
CA MET A 26 13.70 2.01 3.93
C MET A 26 14.85 1.56 4.84
N GLU A 27 14.60 0.68 5.81
CA GLU A 27 15.67 0.09 6.65
C GLU A 27 16.68 -0.69 5.79
N VAL A 28 16.17 -1.59 4.95
CA VAL A 28 16.98 -2.51 4.12
C VAL A 28 17.72 -1.73 3.02
N HIS A 29 17.09 -0.67 2.48
CA HIS A 29 17.72 0.25 1.54
C HIS A 29 18.88 1.02 2.19
N SER A 30 18.64 1.55 3.40
CA SER A 30 19.66 2.28 4.16
C SER A 30 20.84 1.41 4.58
N ALA A 31 20.61 0.11 4.76
CA ALA A 31 21.64 -0.90 5.02
C ALA A 31 22.43 -1.31 3.76
N GLY A 32 22.01 -0.85 2.57
CA GLY A 32 22.66 -1.18 1.30
C GLY A 32 22.42 -2.62 0.83
N GLU A 33 21.38 -3.29 1.35
CA GLU A 33 21.08 -4.69 1.03
C GLU A 33 20.45 -4.88 -0.36
N PHE A 34 19.97 -3.81 -1.00
CA PHE A 34 19.57 -3.83 -2.41
C PHE A 34 19.97 -2.54 -3.14
N ALA A 35 20.17 -2.68 -4.46
CA ALA A 35 20.60 -1.58 -5.33
C ALA A 35 19.42 -0.89 -6.01
N GLY A 36 19.57 0.42 -6.25
CA GLY A 36 18.59 1.24 -6.97
C GLY A 36 17.89 2.27 -6.07
N ALA A 37 16.95 3.01 -6.67
CA ALA A 37 16.16 4.01 -5.97
C ALA A 37 14.94 3.35 -5.30
N ALA A 38 14.70 3.71 -4.04
CA ALA A 38 13.46 3.39 -3.33
C ALA A 38 12.56 4.63 -3.30
N HIS A 39 11.28 4.47 -3.66
CA HIS A 39 10.28 5.54 -3.65
C HIS A 39 9.16 5.18 -2.67
N PRO A 40 9.35 5.44 -1.36
CA PRO A 40 8.47 4.91 -0.33
C PRO A 40 7.07 5.50 -0.38
N TYR A 41 6.03 4.68 -0.20
CA TYR A 41 4.63 5.11 -0.17
C TYR A 41 4.17 5.69 1.19
N ILE A 42 5.10 5.95 2.10
CA ILE A 42 4.81 6.44 3.46
C ILE A 42 4.05 7.77 3.40
N GLY A 43 2.89 7.83 4.05
CA GLY A 43 2.02 9.01 4.11
C GLY A 43 0.92 9.05 3.05
N GLU A 44 0.99 8.18 2.03
CA GLU A 44 -0.02 8.07 0.97
C GLU A 44 -0.89 6.83 1.12
N GLU A 45 -0.80 6.08 2.22
CA GLU A 45 -1.46 4.76 2.36
C GLU A 45 -2.97 4.80 2.14
N ALA A 46 -3.63 5.86 2.63
CA ALA A 46 -5.06 6.07 2.46
C ALA A 46 -5.47 6.26 0.98
N VAL A 47 -4.57 6.77 0.14
CA VAL A 47 -4.82 6.94 -1.31
C VAL A 47 -4.95 5.58 -1.97
N ALA A 48 -3.95 4.71 -1.82
CA ALA A 48 -3.99 3.36 -2.38
C ALA A 48 -5.15 2.53 -1.81
N VAL A 49 -5.31 2.53 -0.48
CA VAL A 49 -6.35 1.73 0.19
C VAL A 49 -7.75 2.22 -0.15
N GLY A 50 -7.98 3.54 -0.12
CA GLY A 50 -9.26 4.12 -0.49
C GLY A 50 -9.63 3.84 -1.95
N ALA A 51 -8.69 4.03 -2.87
CA ALA A 51 -8.90 3.71 -4.28
C ALA A 51 -9.21 2.22 -4.48
N CYS A 52 -8.38 1.32 -3.95
CA CYS A 52 -8.57 -0.12 -4.13
C CYS A 52 -9.81 -0.68 -3.43
N ALA A 53 -10.26 -0.07 -2.32
CA ALA A 53 -11.49 -0.49 -1.64
C ALA A 53 -12.77 -0.19 -2.46
N ALA A 54 -12.70 0.72 -3.42
CA ALA A 54 -13.78 1.06 -4.33
C ALA A 54 -13.77 0.26 -5.64
N LEU A 55 -12.74 -0.59 -5.86
CA LEU A 55 -12.60 -1.41 -7.06
C LEU A 55 -13.14 -2.83 -6.82
N ASN A 56 -13.58 -3.48 -7.90
CA ASN A 56 -13.82 -4.93 -7.92
C ASN A 56 -12.49 -5.67 -8.11
N ASP A 57 -12.44 -6.95 -7.75
CA ASP A 57 -11.22 -7.77 -7.91
C ASP A 57 -10.77 -7.90 -9.37
N THR A 58 -11.70 -7.78 -10.32
CA THR A 58 -11.44 -7.83 -11.77
C THR A 58 -10.88 -6.52 -12.34
N ASP A 59 -10.94 -5.42 -11.59
CA ASP A 59 -10.48 -4.13 -12.06
C ASP A 59 -8.96 -4.00 -11.94
N TYR A 60 -8.34 -3.55 -13.03
CA TYR A 60 -6.89 -3.33 -13.12
C TYR A 60 -6.49 -2.00 -12.47
N ILE A 61 -5.27 -1.97 -11.92
CA ILE A 61 -4.60 -0.76 -11.44
C ILE A 61 -3.22 -0.65 -12.08
N ALA A 62 -2.83 0.57 -12.42
CA ALA A 62 -1.48 0.89 -12.88
C ALA A 62 -0.87 1.92 -11.92
N GLY A 63 0.43 1.79 -11.67
CA GLY A 63 1.20 2.71 -10.82
C GLY A 63 2.34 3.40 -11.58
N ASN A 64 2.93 4.41 -10.95
CA ASN A 64 4.17 5.03 -11.41
C ASN A 64 5.36 4.52 -10.57
N HIS A 65 6.43 5.31 -10.43
CA HIS A 65 7.61 4.95 -9.65
C HIS A 65 7.36 4.86 -8.12
N ARG A 66 6.31 5.48 -7.59
CA ARG A 66 5.87 5.42 -6.18
C ARG A 66 4.59 4.59 -6.09
N SER A 67 4.70 3.27 -6.20
CA SER A 67 3.51 2.42 -6.39
C SER A 67 3.45 1.16 -5.53
N HIS A 68 4.38 0.94 -4.58
CA HIS A 68 4.33 -0.28 -3.77
C HIS A 68 3.03 -0.41 -2.95
N GLY A 69 2.40 0.70 -2.59
CA GLY A 69 1.11 0.70 -1.88
C GLY A 69 -0.04 0.10 -2.70
N HIS A 70 -0.03 0.20 -4.03
CA HIS A 70 -1.12 -0.29 -4.88
C HIS A 70 -1.32 -1.82 -4.85
N PRO A 71 -0.30 -2.68 -5.11
CA PRO A 71 -0.49 -4.12 -5.05
C PRO A 71 -0.88 -4.59 -3.65
N LEU A 72 -0.32 -4.00 -2.59
CA LEU A 72 -0.67 -4.32 -1.20
C LEU A 72 -2.12 -3.91 -0.87
N ALA A 73 -2.54 -2.73 -1.31
CA ALA A 73 -3.92 -2.26 -1.15
C ALA A 73 -4.93 -3.11 -1.95
N LYS A 74 -4.51 -3.69 -3.08
CA LYS A 74 -5.34 -4.59 -3.91
C LYS A 74 -5.41 -6.02 -3.36
N GLY A 75 -4.70 -6.33 -2.27
CA GLY A 75 -4.76 -7.64 -1.61
C GLY A 75 -3.55 -8.54 -1.86
N GLY A 76 -2.47 -8.02 -2.47
CA GLY A 76 -1.17 -8.67 -2.43
C GLY A 76 -0.64 -8.73 -0.99
N SER A 77 -0.07 -9.87 -0.61
CA SER A 77 0.42 -10.16 0.74
C SER A 77 1.80 -10.78 0.70
#